data_AF-A0A2S9B1C0-F1
#
_entry.id   AF-A0A2S9B1C0-F1
#
_cell.length_a   1.000
_cell.length_b   1.000
_cell.length_c   1.000
_cell.angle_alpha   90.00
_cell.angle_beta   90.00
_cell.angle_gamma   90.00
#
_symmetry.space_group_name_H-M   'P 1'
#
loop_
_entity.id
_entity.type
_entity.pdbx_description
1 polymer ?
#
loop_
_entity_poly.entity_id
_entity_poly.type
_entity_poly.pdbx_seq_one_letter_code
_entity_poly.pdbx_strand_id
1 'polypeptide(L)'
;MCADLWSFALSLYARPGVEADCLRLQEQGADVCLLLCGAWLEQRGVVLKLERVQALRQIARPWQTQVVEPLRQVRTQWRAMAQQDAQLRVLRERLKALELDAERALLTRLDALVQAWPTGEATDQQPWLEGLAAEDAANLDHDALHRLRVVATGT
;
A
#
# COMPACT_ATOMS: atom_id res chain seq x y z
N MET A 1 -3.99 15.75 -11.69
CA MET A 1 -2.83 14.89 -11.38
C MET A 1 -2.50 15.08 -9.91
N CYS A 2 -2.39 14.00 -9.14
CA CYS A 2 -1.83 14.08 -7.79
C CYS A 2 -0.34 14.44 -7.89
N ALA A 3 0.11 15.36 -7.05
CA ALA A 3 1.49 15.88 -7.10
C ALA A 3 2.52 14.86 -6.56
N ASP A 4 2.10 13.95 -5.69
CA ASP A 4 2.91 12.94 -5.06
C ASP A 4 2.12 11.65 -4.80
N LEU A 5 2.83 10.56 -4.49
CA LEU A 5 2.26 9.25 -4.19
C LEU A 5 1.29 9.27 -3.00
N TRP A 6 1.52 10.11 -1.99
CA TRP A 6 0.63 10.20 -0.82
C TRP A 6 -0.74 10.77 -1.19
N SER A 7 -0.76 11.86 -1.95
CA SER A 7 -1.97 12.49 -2.47
C SER A 7 -2.71 11.55 -3.41
N PHE A 8 -1.98 10.76 -4.20
CA PHE A 8 -2.56 9.68 -5.00
C PHE A 8 -3.22 8.61 -4.12
N ALA A 9 -2.49 8.08 -3.13
CA ALA A 9 -2.99 7.07 -2.20
C ALA A 9 -4.28 7.53 -1.50
N LEU A 10 -4.32 8.77 -0.99
CA LEU A 10 -5.53 9.35 -0.39
C LEU A 10 -6.68 9.44 -1.38
N SER A 11 -6.43 9.90 -2.62
CA SER A 11 -7.46 10.02 -3.65
C SER A 11 -8.02 8.66 -4.08
N LEU A 12 -7.17 7.64 -4.15
CA LEU A 12 -7.54 6.28 -4.49
C LEU A 12 -8.35 5.64 -3.37
N TYR A 13 -7.90 5.79 -2.12
CA TYR A 13 -8.57 5.26 -0.94
C TYR A 13 -9.97 5.84 -0.73
N ALA A 14 -10.19 7.10 -1.14
CA ALA A 14 -11.50 7.74 -1.10
C ALA A 14 -12.53 7.16 -2.11
N ARG A 15 -12.10 6.29 -3.04
CA ARG A 15 -12.98 5.72 -4.06
C ARG A 15 -13.77 4.54 -3.47
N PRO A 16 -15.05 4.38 -3.85
CA PRO A 16 -15.88 3.30 -3.33
C PRO A 16 -15.25 1.92 -3.55
N GLY A 17 -15.23 1.10 -2.50
CA GLY A 17 -14.72 -0.28 -2.53
C GLY A 17 -13.21 -0.43 -2.32
N VAL A 18 -12.41 0.63 -2.52
CA VAL A 18 -10.95 0.56 -2.40
C VAL A 18 -10.50 0.23 -0.97
N GLU A 19 -11.07 0.90 0.03
CA GLU A 19 -10.77 0.59 1.44
C GLU A 19 -11.00 -0.90 1.75
N ALA A 20 -12.13 -1.46 1.29
CA ALA A 20 -12.45 -2.86 1.52
C ALA A 20 -11.50 -3.83 0.79
N ASP A 21 -11.10 -3.52 -0.44
CA ASP A 21 -10.10 -4.30 -1.18
C ASP A 21 -8.72 -4.23 -0.52
N CYS A 22 -8.27 -3.03 -0.13
CA CYS A 22 -7.01 -2.86 0.59
C CYS A 22 -6.99 -3.63 1.93
N LEU A 23 -8.08 -3.58 2.69
CA LEU A 23 -8.19 -4.31 3.96
C LEU A 23 -8.14 -5.83 3.75
N ARG A 24 -8.86 -6.37 2.74
CA ARG A 24 -8.79 -7.80 2.40
C ARG A 24 -7.39 -8.25 2.04
N LEU A 25 -6.70 -7.48 1.20
CA LEU A 25 -5.33 -7.76 0.80
C LEU A 25 -4.37 -7.68 2.00
N GLN A 26 -4.57 -6.69 2.87
CA GLN A 26 -3.78 -6.54 4.09
C GLN A 26 -3.96 -7.72 5.06
N GLU A 27 -5.17 -8.26 5.20
CA GLU A 27 -5.45 -9.45 6.01
C GLU A 27 -4.72 -10.70 5.48
N GLN A 28 -4.39 -10.71 4.19
CA GLN A 28 -3.61 -11.77 3.54
C GLN A 28 -2.10 -11.51 3.57
N GLY A 29 -1.66 -10.44 4.25
CA GLY A 29 -0.26 -10.07 4.40
C GLY A 29 0.29 -9.15 3.31
N ALA A 30 -0.57 -8.60 2.43
CA ALA A 30 -0.11 -7.64 1.43
C ALA A 30 0.34 -6.32 2.07
N ASP A 31 1.43 -5.77 1.53
CA ASP A 31 1.83 -4.39 1.81
C ASP A 31 0.98 -3.43 0.96
N VAL A 32 -0.05 -2.85 1.57
CA VAL A 32 -0.95 -1.89 0.93
C VAL A 32 -0.18 -0.66 0.41
N CYS A 33 0.86 -0.19 1.10
CA CYS A 33 1.65 0.95 0.64
C CYS A 33 2.38 0.62 -0.67
N LEU A 34 2.93 -0.60 -0.76
CA LEU A 34 3.59 -1.10 -1.94
C LEU A 34 2.61 -1.28 -3.11
N LEU A 35 1.41 -1.82 -2.86
CA LEU A 35 0.37 -1.96 -3.89
C LEU A 35 -0.12 -0.61 -4.42
N LEU A 36 -0.34 0.37 -3.53
CA LEU A 36 -0.71 1.74 -3.92
C LEU A 36 0.41 2.39 -4.76
N CYS A 37 1.68 2.16 -4.41
CA CYS A 37 2.82 2.60 -5.22
C CYS A 37 2.81 1.96 -6.60
N GLY A 38 2.58 0.65 -6.69
CA GLY A 38 2.45 -0.06 -7.97
C GLY A 38 1.35 0.52 -8.86
N ALA A 39 0.18 0.76 -8.28
CA ALA A 39 -0.96 1.33 -9.00
C ALA A 39 -0.64 2.73 -9.56
N TRP A 40 0.10 3.54 -8.79
CA TRP A 40 0.54 4.86 -9.21
C TRP A 40 1.57 4.80 -10.35
N LEU A 41 2.51 3.86 -10.28
CA LEU A 41 3.52 3.63 -11.33
C LEU A 41 2.89 3.20 -12.64
N GLU A 42 1.87 2.35 -12.56
CA GLU A 42 1.09 1.93 -13.73
C GLU A 42 0.37 3.12 -14.36
N GLN A 43 -0.31 3.94 -13.56
CA GLN A 43 -0.97 5.16 -14.06
C GLN A 43 0.02 6.15 -14.71
N ARG A 44 1.26 6.21 -14.20
CA ARG A 44 2.35 7.03 -14.77
C ARG A 44 3.01 6.42 -16.00
N GLY A 45 2.61 5.22 -16.43
CA GLY A 45 3.20 4.54 -17.58
C GLY A 45 4.66 4.17 -17.37
N VAL A 46 5.06 3.88 -16.13
CA VAL A 46 6.41 3.40 -15.82
C VAL A 46 6.48 1.91 -16.16
N VAL A 47 7.50 1.50 -16.92
CA VAL A 47 7.71 0.09 -17.28
C VAL A 47 8.01 -0.75 -16.03
N LEU A 48 7.29 -1.86 -15.88
CA LEU A 48 7.62 -2.87 -14.88
C LEU A 48 8.95 -3.54 -15.25
N LYS A 49 9.91 -3.50 -14.32
CA LYS A 49 11.20 -4.20 -14.42
C LYS A 49 11.47 -4.92 -13.11
N LEU A 50 12.09 -6.08 -13.18
CA LEU A 50 12.40 -6.87 -11.98
C LEU A 50 13.30 -6.09 -11.02
N GLU A 51 14.28 -5.32 -11.51
CA GLU A 51 15.15 -4.52 -10.65
C GLU A 51 14.39 -3.43 -9.90
N ARG A 52 13.35 -2.84 -10.53
CA ARG A 52 12.51 -1.82 -9.90
C ARG A 52 11.61 -2.41 -8.82
N VAL A 53 11.03 -3.59 -9.08
CA VAL A 53 10.25 -4.34 -8.08
C VAL A 53 11.13 -4.66 -6.86
N GLN A 54 12.35 -5.14 -7.09
CA GLN A 54 13.31 -5.43 -6.02
C GLN A 54 13.69 -4.17 -5.24
N ALA A 55 13.95 -3.04 -5.92
CA ALA A 55 14.28 -1.77 -5.26
C ALA A 55 13.15 -1.27 -4.34
N LEU A 56 11.89 -1.38 -4.77
CA LEU A 56 10.74 -1.02 -3.92
C LEU A 56 10.66 -1.92 -2.68
N ARG A 57 10.79 -3.24 -2.88
CA ARG A 57 10.75 -4.22 -1.79
C ARG A 57 11.87 -4.02 -0.77
N GLN A 58 13.07 -3.65 -1.21
CA GLN A 58 14.21 -3.36 -0.33
C GLN A 58 13.93 -2.18 0.61
N ILE A 59 13.16 -1.19 0.16
CA ILE A 59 12.73 -0.06 1.00
C ILE A 59 11.55 -0.47 1.89
N ALA A 60 10.56 -1.17 1.32
CA ALA A 60 9.31 -1.46 1.99
C ALA A 60 9.41 -2.54 3.08
N ARG A 61 10.03 -3.70 2.77
CA ARG A 61 10.02 -4.86 3.67
C ARG A 61 10.57 -4.58 5.07
N PRO A 62 11.73 -3.94 5.26
CA PRO A 62 12.23 -3.66 6.60
C PRO A 62 11.32 -2.72 7.38
N TRP A 63 10.77 -1.69 6.72
CA TRP A 63 9.88 -0.74 7.36
C TRP A 63 8.53 -1.36 7.73
N GLN A 64 7.97 -2.17 6.84
CA GLN A 64 6.74 -2.89 7.06
C GLN A 64 6.86 -3.83 8.28
N THR A 65 7.89 -4.67 8.29
CA THR A 65 8.10 -5.69 9.34
C THR A 65 8.51 -5.10 10.69
N GLN A 66 9.30 -4.03 10.71
CA GLN A 66 9.85 -3.48 11.96
C GLN A 66 9.02 -2.34 12.55
N VAL A 67 8.18 -1.68 11.75
CA VAL A 67 7.45 -0.48 12.17
C VAL A 67 5.94 -0.66 12.00
N VAL A 68 5.46 -0.90 10.78
CA VAL A 68 4.01 -0.90 10.50
C VAL A 68 3.31 -2.10 11.13
N GLU A 69 3.84 -3.31 10.92
CA GLU A 69 3.26 -4.56 11.44
C GLU A 69 3.17 -4.58 12.98
N PRO A 70 4.22 -4.22 13.74
CA PRO A 70 4.13 -4.15 15.20
C PRO A 70 3.06 -3.17 15.70
N LEU A 71 2.96 -1.97 15.09
CA LEU A 71 1.94 -0.98 15.46
C LEU A 71 0.53 -1.51 15.19
N ARG A 72 0.34 -2.11 14.02
CA ARG A 72 -0.93 -2.72 13.60
C ARG A 72 -1.32 -3.89 14.48
N GLN A 73 -0.36 -4.73 14.87
CA GLN A 73 -0.59 -5.87 15.75
C GLN A 73 -1.11 -5.41 17.11
N VAL A 74 -0.44 -4.44 17.74
CA VAL A 74 -0.87 -3.89 19.04
C VAL A 74 -2.26 -3.23 18.91
N ARG A 75 -2.50 -2.44 17.87
CA ARG A 75 -3.81 -1.79 17.63
C ARG A 75 -4.93 -2.82 17.47
N THR A 76 -4.64 -3.93 16.81
CA THR A 76 -5.62 -5.01 16.56
C THR A 76 -5.89 -5.80 17.83
N GLN A 77 -4.85 -6.15 18.60
CA GLN A 77 -4.99 -6.84 19.89
C GLN A 77 -5.83 -6.04 20.89
N TRP A 78 -5.69 -4.71 20.91
CA TRP A 78 -6.43 -3.84 21.83
C TRP A 78 -7.90 -3.62 21.44
N ARG A 79 -8.35 -4.10 20.26
CA ARG A 79 -9.69 -3.82 19.73
C ARG A 79 -10.82 -4.23 20.68
N ALA A 80 -10.75 -5.41 21.30
CA ALA A 80 -11.77 -5.90 22.21
C ALA A 80 -11.71 -5.17 23.57
N MET A 81 -10.51 -5.01 24.14
CA MET A 81 -10.30 -4.36 25.43
C MET A 81 -10.73 -2.88 25.41
N ALA A 82 -10.47 -2.16 24.32
CA ALA A 82 -10.86 -0.76 24.16
C ALA A 82 -12.38 -0.51 24.10
N GLN A 83 -13.20 -1.57 23.97
CA GLN A 83 -14.65 -1.44 24.09
C GLN A 83 -15.07 -1.16 25.53
N GLN A 84 -14.33 -1.71 26.50
CA GLN A 84 -14.64 -1.65 27.93
C GLN A 84 -13.76 -0.62 28.67
N ASP A 85 -12.61 -0.25 28.11
CA ASP A 85 -11.68 0.72 28.69
C ASP A 85 -11.56 2.00 27.83
N ALA A 86 -12.04 3.11 28.36
CA ALA A 86 -12.02 4.41 27.70
C ALA A 86 -10.60 5.00 27.56
N GLN A 87 -9.70 4.77 28.52
CA GLN A 87 -8.32 5.25 28.44
C GLN A 87 -7.56 4.47 27.37
N LEU A 88 -7.75 3.14 27.33
CA LEU A 88 -7.17 2.30 26.29
C LEU A 88 -7.69 2.65 24.90
N ARG A 89 -8.97 3.04 24.77
CA ARG A 89 -9.53 3.54 23.52
C ARG A 89 -8.79 4.77 22.99
N VAL A 90 -8.49 5.73 23.86
CA VAL A 90 -7.71 6.93 23.49
C VAL A 90 -6.30 6.54 23.04
N LEU A 91 -5.64 5.63 23.76
CA LEU A 91 -4.31 5.13 23.37
C LEU A 91 -4.34 4.41 22.03
N ARG A 92 -5.39 3.60 21.77
CA ARG A 92 -5.57 2.90 20.51
C ARG A 92 -5.76 3.86 19.32
N GLU A 93 -6.47 4.96 19.49
CA GLU A 93 -6.59 5.98 18.43
C GLU A 93 -5.28 6.72 18.18
N ARG A 94 -4.48 7.00 19.21
CA ARG A 94 -3.12 7.53 19.03
C ARG A 94 -2.21 6.54 18.30
N LEU A 95 -2.34 5.26 18.60
CA LEU A 95 -1.59 4.21 17.92
C LEU A 95 -2.00 4.09 16.44
N LYS A 96 -3.30 4.21 16.13
CA LYS A 96 -3.80 4.28 14.75
C LYS A 96 -3.19 5.48 14.00
N ALA A 97 -3.13 6.66 14.63
CA ALA A 97 -2.51 7.82 14.02
C ALA A 97 -1.01 7.57 13.73
N LEU A 98 -0.29 6.96 14.68
CA LEU A 98 1.12 6.62 14.49
C LEU A 98 1.34 5.56 13.39
N GLU A 99 0.46 4.57 13.27
CA GLU A 99 0.49 3.61 12.16
C GLU A 99 0.32 4.32 10.80
N LEU A 100 -0.65 5.24 10.69
CA LEU A 100 -0.85 6.04 9.48
C LEU A 100 0.35 6.94 9.15
N ASP A 101 0.96 7.55 10.16
CA ASP A 101 2.17 8.36 9.97
C ASP A 101 3.36 7.48 9.49
N ALA A 102 3.47 6.25 10.01
CA ALA A 102 4.48 5.29 9.55
C ALA A 102 4.25 4.86 8.10
N GLU A 103 3.00 4.58 7.71
CA GLU A 103 2.63 4.26 6.31
C GLU A 103 2.93 5.44 5.38
N ARG A 104 2.59 6.67 5.79
CA ARG A 104 2.92 7.89 5.05
C ARG A 104 4.43 8.06 4.88
N ALA A 105 5.22 7.77 5.90
CA ALA A 105 6.67 7.84 5.81
C ALA A 105 7.23 6.79 4.82
N LEU A 106 6.64 5.60 4.74
CA LEU A 106 6.98 4.62 3.71
C LEU A 106 6.65 5.14 2.31
N LEU A 107 5.42 5.61 2.09
CA LEU A 107 5.00 6.16 0.79
C LEU A 107 5.90 7.32 0.36
N THR A 108 6.33 8.18 1.29
CA THR A 108 7.28 9.28 0.98
C THR A 108 8.64 8.75 0.50
N ARG A 109 9.17 7.68 1.11
CA ARG A 109 10.43 7.06 0.68
C ARG A 109 10.31 6.38 -0.67
N LEU A 110 9.19 5.71 -0.91
CA LEU A 110 8.88 5.09 -2.21
C LEU A 110 8.74 6.17 -3.29
N ASP A 111 8.02 7.26 -3.00
CA ASP A 111 7.88 8.41 -3.91
C ASP A 111 9.25 8.92 -4.35
N ALA A 112 10.14 9.22 -3.39
CA ALA A 112 11.49 9.71 -3.67
C ALA A 112 12.31 8.76 -4.57
N LEU A 113 12.19 7.44 -4.40
CA LEU A 113 12.86 6.46 -5.26
C LEU A 113 12.34 6.54 -6.70
N VAL A 114 11.01 6.62 -6.87
CA VAL A 114 10.39 6.48 -8.19
C VAL A 114 10.28 7.78 -8.97
N GLN A 115 10.50 8.94 -8.36
CA GLN A 115 10.60 10.22 -9.08
C GLN A 115 11.70 10.20 -10.15
N ALA A 116 12.76 9.42 -9.94
CA ALA A 116 13.86 9.29 -10.90
C ALA A 116 13.54 8.37 -12.09
N TRP A 117 12.39 7.69 -12.10
CA TRP A 117 12.07 6.70 -13.14
C TRP A 117 11.38 7.33 -14.35
N PRO A 118 11.79 6.98 -15.59
CA PRO A 118 11.16 7.47 -16.79
C PRO A 118 9.70 7.01 -16.89
N THR A 119 8.87 7.89 -17.44
CA THR A 119 7.43 7.71 -17.66
C THR A 119 7.14 7.65 -19.16
N GLY A 120 6.04 6.99 -19.55
CA GLY A 120 5.64 6.90 -20.96
C GLY A 120 6.42 5.87 -21.80
N GLU A 121 7.18 4.98 -21.18
CA GLU A 121 7.94 3.92 -21.86
C GLU A 121 7.17 2.58 -21.96
N ALA A 122 5.98 2.49 -21.36
CA ALA A 122 5.22 1.24 -21.28
C ALA A 122 4.60 0.86 -22.63
N THR A 123 5.33 0.07 -23.42
CA THR A 123 4.85 -0.49 -24.71
C THR A 123 4.04 -1.78 -24.51
N ASP A 124 4.38 -2.56 -23.48
CA ASP A 124 3.59 -3.71 -22.98
C ASP A 124 3.27 -3.46 -21.50
N GLN A 125 1.98 -3.30 -21.18
CA GLN A 125 1.51 -3.03 -19.83
C GLN A 125 1.52 -4.32 -18.99
N GLN A 126 2.70 -4.77 -18.57
CA GLN A 126 2.74 -5.73 -17.46
C GLN A 126 2.23 -5.04 -16.19
N PRO A 127 1.18 -5.55 -15.55
CA PRO A 127 0.52 -4.88 -14.43
C PRO A 127 1.42 -4.86 -13.20
N TRP A 128 1.60 -3.67 -12.62
CA TRP A 128 2.49 -3.48 -11.47
C TRP A 128 2.03 -4.26 -10.24
N LEU A 129 0.71 -4.30 -10.02
CA LEU A 129 0.14 -4.99 -8.86
C LEU A 129 0.43 -6.49 -8.89
N GLU A 130 0.41 -7.12 -10.06
CA GLU A 130 0.71 -8.56 -10.19
C GLU A 130 2.19 -8.84 -10.02
N GLY A 131 3.08 -8.00 -10.58
CA GLY A 131 4.53 -8.16 -10.38
C GLY A 131 4.97 -7.93 -8.92
N LEU A 132 4.31 -7.01 -8.22
CA LEU A 132 4.52 -6.80 -6.78
C LEU A 132 3.89 -7.91 -5.94
N ALA A 133 2.74 -8.44 -6.37
CA ALA A 133 2.11 -9.58 -5.73
C ALA A 133 2.88 -10.88 -5.95
N ALA A 134 3.59 -11.09 -7.07
CA ALA A 134 4.11 -12.40 -7.48
C ALA A 134 4.95 -13.20 -6.45
N GLU A 135 5.64 -12.55 -5.50
CA GLU A 135 6.33 -13.27 -4.40
C GLU A 135 5.40 -13.60 -3.23
N ASP A 136 4.36 -12.78 -2.99
CA ASP A 136 3.39 -12.92 -1.91
C ASP A 136 2.07 -13.57 -2.41
N ALA A 137 1.96 -13.83 -3.72
CA ALA A 137 0.74 -14.11 -4.48
C ALA A 137 0.12 -15.48 -4.23
N ALA A 138 0.82 -16.41 -3.57
CA ALA A 138 0.29 -17.75 -3.37
C ALA A 138 -1.07 -17.77 -2.63
N ASN A 139 -1.41 -16.70 -1.90
CA ASN A 139 -2.65 -16.58 -1.12
C ASN A 139 -3.40 -15.24 -1.30
N LEU A 140 -3.02 -14.39 -2.26
CA LEU A 140 -3.67 -13.09 -2.44
C LEU A 140 -4.98 -13.21 -3.25
N ASP A 141 -6.01 -12.48 -2.82
CA ASP A 141 -7.27 -12.36 -3.55
C ASP A 141 -7.03 -11.60 -4.87
N HIS A 142 -6.93 -12.38 -5.95
CA HIS A 142 -6.72 -11.87 -7.30
C HIS A 142 -7.85 -10.94 -7.76
N ASP A 143 -9.08 -11.16 -7.32
CA ASP A 143 -10.20 -10.28 -7.69
C ASP A 143 -10.07 -8.93 -6.98
N ALA A 144 -9.63 -8.91 -5.71
CA ALA A 144 -9.34 -7.67 -4.99
C ALA A 144 -8.16 -6.89 -5.61
N LEU A 145 -7.09 -7.58 -6.02
CA LEU A 145 -5.99 -6.97 -6.76
C LEU A 145 -6.47 -6.38 -8.10
N HIS A 146 -7.29 -7.13 -8.84
CA HIS A 146 -7.82 -6.67 -10.12
C HIS A 146 -8.74 -5.45 -9.95
N ARG A 147 -9.69 -5.47 -9.00
CA ARG A 147 -10.55 -4.32 -8.71
C ARG A 147 -9.74 -3.09 -8.28
N LEU A 148 -8.75 -3.27 -7.41
CA LEU A 148 -7.88 -2.18 -6.99
C LEU A 148 -7.15 -1.55 -8.18
N ARG A 149 -6.62 -2.38 -9.07
CA ARG A 149 -5.98 -1.95 -10.32
C ARG A 149 -6.94 -1.16 -11.20
N VAL A 150 -8.10 -1.73 -11.53
CA VAL A 150 -9.11 -1.13 -12.41
C VAL A 150 -9.55 0.24 -11.88
N VAL A 151 -9.79 0.33 -10.58
CA VAL A 151 -10.12 1.62 -9.96
C VAL A 151 -8.94 2.56 -10.13
N ALA A 152 -7.71 2.18 -9.77
CA ALA A 152 -6.54 3.05 -9.84
C ALA A 152 -6.20 3.57 -11.24
N THR A 153 -6.24 2.73 -12.28
CA THR A 153 -5.86 3.08 -13.65
C THR A 153 -7.02 3.61 -14.49
N GLY A 154 -8.27 3.35 -14.09
CA GLY A 154 -9.47 3.70 -14.85
C GLY A 154 -9.72 2.83 -16.07
N THR A 155 -9.11 1.63 -16.11
CA THR A 155 -9.20 0.63 -17.19
C THR A 155 -9.66 -0.69 -16.61
#